data_AF-A0A6J7UX06-F1
#
_entry.id   AF-A0A6J7UX06-F1
#
_cell.length_a   1.000
_cell.length_b   1.000
_cell.length_c   1.000
_cell.angle_alpha   90.00
_cell.angle_beta   90.00
_cell.angle_gamma   90.00
#
_symmetry.space_group_name_H-M   'P 1'
#
loop_
_entity.id
_entity.type
_entity.pdbx_description
1 polymer ?
#
loop_
_entity_poly.entity_id
_entity_poly.type
_entity_poly.pdbx_seq_one_letter_code
_entity_poly.pdbx_strand_id
1 'polypeptide(L)'
;MPYCEPCERFYTPSTLSAEGDCPEGHHVANPEDAPTLIQSDAPPREEEKDPKVPWHFWLLLIAVVIYLGYRAFQGLEWLLSR
;
A
#
# COMPACT_ATOMS: atom_id res chain seq x y z
N MET A 1 -10.50 -17.52 4.11
CA MET A 1 -10.76 -17.43 5.56
C MET A 1 -11.72 -18.55 5.93
N PRO A 2 -11.47 -19.33 7.00
CA PRO A 2 -12.30 -20.47 7.36
C PRO A 2 -13.72 -20.04 7.76
N TYR A 3 -14.71 -20.79 7.26
CA TYR A 3 -16.14 -20.54 7.50
C TYR A 3 -16.73 -21.66 8.35
N CYS A 4 -17.37 -21.30 9.45
CA CYS A 4 -18.05 -22.25 10.34
C CYS A 4 -19.51 -22.38 9.90
N GLU A 5 -19.94 -23.53 9.39
CA GLU A 5 -21.33 -23.75 8.97
C GLU A 5 -22.33 -23.71 10.14
N PRO A 6 -22.06 -24.31 11.31
CA PRO A 6 -22.98 -24.23 12.45
C PRO A 6 -23.20 -22.80 12.99
N CYS A 7 -22.21 -21.92 12.84
CA CYS A 7 -22.27 -20.54 13.33
C CYS A 7 -22.59 -19.51 12.24
N GLU A 8 -22.68 -19.96 10.99
CA GLU A 8 -22.87 -19.16 9.78
C GLU A 8 -21.93 -17.94 9.65
N ARG A 9 -20.68 -18.06 10.12
CA ARG A 9 -19.73 -16.93 10.23
C ARG A 9 -18.29 -17.29 9.86
N PHE A 10 -17.56 -16.29 9.35
CA PHE A 10 -16.13 -16.38 9.10
C PHE A 10 -15.30 -16.06 10.34
N TYR A 11 -14.26 -16.87 10.59
CA TYR A 11 -13.28 -16.65 11.66
C TYR A 11 -11.89 -16.35 11.09
N THR A 12 -11.12 -15.55 11.81
CA THR A 12 -9.71 -15.32 11.50
C THR A 12 -8.84 -16.37 12.19
N PRO A 13 -7.65 -16.70 11.66
CA PRO A 13 -6.77 -17.70 12.27
C PRO A 13 -6.42 -17.40 13.74
N SER A 14 -6.34 -16.12 14.12
CA SER A 14 -6.09 -15.68 15.50
C SER A 14 -7.24 -15.94 16.48
N THR A 15 -8.42 -16.31 15.98
CA THR A 15 -9.63 -16.57 16.79
C THR A 15 -9.99 -18.05 16.87
N LEU A 16 -9.27 -18.91 16.16
CA LEU A 16 -9.41 -20.37 16.23
C LEU A 16 -8.49 -20.94 17.32
N SER A 17 -8.83 -22.13 17.82
CA SER A 17 -7.92 -22.93 18.65
C SER A 17 -6.70 -23.40 17.83
N ALA A 18 -5.68 -23.93 18.51
CA ALA A 18 -4.50 -24.50 17.85
C ALA A 18 -4.87 -25.72 16.99
N GLU A 19 -5.95 -26.39 17.34
CA GLU A 19 -6.53 -27.55 16.67
C GLU A 19 -7.41 -27.15 15.48
N GLY A 20 -7.78 -25.87 15.36
CA GLY A 20 -8.62 -25.34 14.26
C GLY A 20 -10.11 -25.27 14.55
N ASP A 21 -10.49 -25.33 15.84
CA ASP A 21 -11.86 -25.18 16.30
C ASP A 21 -12.23 -23.70 16.51
N CYS A 22 -13.50 -23.39 16.25
CA CYS A 22 -14.08 -22.10 16.61
C CYS A 22 -14.36 -22.02 18.13
N PRO A 23 -14.55 -20.83 18.71
CA PRO A 23 -14.84 -20.68 20.15
C PRO A 23 -16.14 -21.34 20.61
N GLU A 24 -17.02 -21.74 19.69
CA GLU A 24 -18.24 -22.52 19.97
C GLU A 24 -17.98 -24.04 20.01
N GLY A 25 -16.73 -24.47 19.77
CA GLY A 25 -16.30 -25.87 19.85
C GLY A 25 -16.56 -26.71 18.60
N HIS A 26 -16.75 -26.06 17.44
CA HIS A 26 -16.87 -26.75 16.14
C HIS A 26 -15.56 -26.69 15.38
N HIS A 27 -15.17 -27.82 14.78
CA HIS A 27 -13.98 -27.92 13.94
C HIS A 27 -14.19 -27.24 12.59
N VAL A 28 -13.32 -26.30 12.20
CA VAL A 28 -13.51 -25.49 10.98
C VAL A 28 -12.32 -25.56 10.03
N ALA A 29 -11.13 -25.90 10.52
CA ALA A 29 -9.94 -26.01 9.68
C ALA A 29 -9.01 -27.10 10.23
N ASN A 30 -8.50 -27.99 9.37
CA ASN A 30 -7.40 -28.84 9.79
C ASN A 30 -6.09 -28.03 9.79
N PRO A 31 -5.26 -28.13 10.84
CA PRO A 31 -4.00 -27.41 10.91
C PRO A 31 -2.99 -27.82 9.82
N GLU A 32 -3.18 -28.98 9.19
CA GLU A 32 -2.41 -29.46 8.04
C GLU A 32 -2.82 -28.82 6.69
N ASP A 33 -4.07 -28.34 6.60
CA ASP A 33 -4.58 -27.60 5.45
C ASP A 33 -4.33 -26.08 5.60
N ALA A 34 -3.82 -25.65 6.76
CA ALA A 34 -3.45 -24.26 6.97
C ALA A 34 -2.30 -23.92 6.00
N PRO A 35 -2.49 -22.97 5.07
CA PRO A 35 -1.38 -22.52 4.25
C PRO A 35 -0.30 -22.00 5.20
N THR A 36 0.92 -22.54 5.10
CA THR A 36 2.08 -22.03 5.83
C THR A 36 2.03 -20.51 5.72
N LEU A 37 1.88 -19.83 6.87
CA LEU A 37 1.99 -18.38 6.89
C LEU A 37 3.42 -18.06 6.47
N ILE A 38 3.64 -17.86 5.17
CA ILE A 38 4.88 -17.32 4.65
C ILE A 38 4.88 -15.86 5.05
N GLN A 39 5.20 -15.62 6.31
CA GLN A 39 5.72 -14.33 6.72
C GLN A 39 6.97 -14.16 5.88
N SER A 40 6.96 -13.17 4.98
CA SER A 40 8.07 -12.98 4.06
C SER A 40 9.37 -12.89 4.85
N ASP A 41 10.19 -13.94 4.76
CA ASP A 41 11.60 -13.97 5.17
C ASP A 41 12.46 -13.11 4.22
N ALA A 42 11.90 -12.00 3.77
CA ALA A 42 12.61 -11.06 2.92
C ALA A 42 13.77 -10.51 3.76
N PRO A 43 15.03 -10.74 3.35
CA PRO A 43 16.16 -10.10 4.01
C PRO A 43 15.94 -8.57 4.02
N PRO A 44 16.46 -7.83 5.02
CA PRO A 44 16.46 -6.38 4.98
C PRO A 44 16.91 -5.93 3.60
N ARG A 45 16.08 -5.15 2.89
CA ARG A 45 16.33 -4.77 1.50
C ARG A 45 17.67 -4.03 1.43
N GLU A 46 18.71 -4.73 1.04
CA GLU A 46 19.99 -4.16 0.65
C GLU A 46 19.75 -3.31 -0.61
N GLU A 47 20.10 -2.02 -0.52
CA GLU A 47 20.00 -1.00 -1.58
C GLU A 47 18.67 -0.98 -2.35
N GLU A 48 17.71 -0.25 -1.77
CA GLU A 48 16.55 0.27 -2.48
C GLU A 48 17.04 1.05 -3.72
N LYS A 49 16.99 0.41 -4.89
CA LYS A 49 17.22 1.04 -6.19
C LYS A 49 16.43 2.34 -6.21
N ASP A 50 17.16 3.46 -6.21
CA ASP A 50 16.62 4.80 -6.19
C ASP A 50 15.39 4.87 -7.12
N PRO A 51 14.19 5.11 -6.59
CA PRO A 51 12.97 5.04 -7.38
C PRO A 51 13.09 6.05 -8.54
N LYS A 52 13.36 5.52 -9.74
CA LYS A 52 13.67 6.32 -10.92
C LYS A 52 12.47 7.20 -11.25
N VAL A 53 12.61 8.50 -11.00
CA VAL A 53 11.57 9.48 -11.30
C VAL A 53 11.17 9.37 -12.78
N PRO A 54 9.87 9.22 -13.11
CA PRO A 54 9.40 9.12 -14.48
C PRO A 54 9.81 10.33 -15.32
N TRP A 55 10.22 10.13 -16.58
CA TRP A 55 10.75 11.20 -17.42
C TRP A 55 9.76 12.37 -17.63
N HIS A 56 8.46 12.06 -17.72
CA HIS A 56 7.40 13.06 -17.86
C HIS A 56 7.31 14.01 -16.67
N PHE A 57 7.77 13.62 -15.47
CA PHE A 57 7.78 14.48 -14.29
C PHE A 57 8.67 15.71 -14.52
N TRP A 58 9.87 15.50 -15.09
CA TRP A 58 10.79 16.59 -15.42
C TRP A 58 10.24 17.51 -16.50
N LEU A 59 9.55 16.99 -17.50
CA LEU A 59 8.86 17.82 -18.51
C LEU A 59 7.83 18.75 -17.87
N LEU A 60 6.96 18.21 -17.01
CA LEU A 60 5.93 19.01 -16.34
C LEU A 60 6.55 20.06 -15.43
N LEU A 61 7.60 19.71 -14.69
CA LEU A 61 8.33 20.64 -13.82
C LEU A 61 8.91 21.81 -14.62
N ILE A 62 9.56 21.55 -15.75
CA ILE A 62 10.10 22.59 -16.65
C ILE A 62 8.97 23.48 -17.17
N ALA A 63 7.86 22.91 -17.64
CA ALA A 63 6.72 23.68 -18.13
C ALA A 63 6.14 24.61 -17.05
N VAL A 64 6.05 24.14 -15.80
CA VAL A 64 5.60 24.93 -14.65
C VAL A 64 6.55 26.08 -14.34
N VAL A 65 7.87 25.82 -14.31
CA VAL A 65 8.87 26.86 -14.05
C VAL A 65 8.84 27.95 -15.11
N ILE A 66 8.74 27.58 -16.39
CA ILE A 66 8.62 28.53 -17.50
C ILE A 66 7.35 29.37 -17.36
N TYR A 67 6.21 28.73 -17.11
CA TYR A 67 4.93 29.43 -16.97
C TYR A 67 4.93 30.42 -15.80
N LEU A 68 5.40 29.98 -14.64
CA LEU A 68 5.48 30.83 -13.45
C LEU A 68 6.51 31.95 -13.63
N GLY A 69 7.64 31.69 -14.28
CA GLY A 69 8.63 32.71 -14.60
C GLY A 69 8.06 33.80 -15.53
N TYR A 70 7.36 33.40 -16.60
CA TYR A 70 6.68 34.34 -17.50
C TYR A 70 5.62 35.16 -16.76
N ARG A 71 4.79 34.49 -15.95
CA ARG A 71 3.72 35.16 -15.20
C ARG A 71 4.27 36.11 -14.12
N ALA A 72 5.36 35.75 -13.47
CA ALA A 72 6.05 36.61 -12.52
C ALA A 72 6.65 37.84 -13.22
N PHE A 73 7.29 37.65 -14.38
CA PHE A 73 7.83 38.77 -15.16
C PHE A 73 6.72 39.73 -15.61
N GLN A 74 5.63 39.21 -16.19
CA GLN A 74 4.47 40.01 -16.60
C GLN A 74 3.85 40.76 -15.41
N GLY A 75 3.72 40.10 -14.25
CA GLY A 75 3.22 40.74 -13.03
C GLY A 75 4.18 41.82 -12.50
N LEU A 76 5.48 41.59 -12.57
CA LEU A 76 6.51 42.53 -12.12
C LEU A 76 6.59 43.75 -13.04
N GLU A 77 6.53 43.56 -14.36
CA GLU A 77 6.42 44.65 -15.32
C GLU A 77 5.17 45.49 -15.06
N TRP A 78 4.00 44.86 -14.89
CA TRP A 78 2.76 45.58 -14.55
C TRP A 78 2.87 46.37 -13.24
N LEU A 79 3.54 45.81 -12.23
CA LEU A 79 3.73 46.46 -10.93
C LEU A 79 4.72 47.63 -11.01
N LEU A 80 5.80 47.49 -11.79
CA LEU A 80 6.81 48.52 -11.99
C LEU A 80 6.36 49.63 -12.96
N SER A 81 5.47 49.31 -13.90
CA SER A 81 4.89 50.25 -14.85
C SER A 81 3.61 50.92 -14.35
N ARG A 82 3.21 50.68 -13.10
CA ARG A 82 2.06 51.30 -12.44
C ARG A 82 2.42 52.70 -11.95
#